data_AF-A0AA37H0M9-F1
#
_entry.id   AF-A0AA37H0M9-F1
#
_cell.length_a   1.000
_cell.length_b   1.000
_cell.length_c   1.000
_cell.angle_alpha   90.00
_cell.angle_beta   90.00
_cell.angle_gamma   90.00
#
_symmetry.space_group_name_H-M   'P 1'
#
loop_
_entity.id
_entity.type
_entity.pdbx_description
1 polymer ?
#
loop_
_entity_poly.entity_id
_entity_poly.type
_entity_poly.pdbx_seq_one_letter_code
_entity_poly.pdbx_strand_id
1 'polypeptide(L)'
;MASSNHRNIYIVGAQCTGKTTLVNALETYFIAAQPPSTACPRPVIISEVARSVLRTHAITAAEIRSSPDRALELQKLILHAQVPAERHALDTAGWFISDRSGVDPICYAFSYAGNEGAALLLASEEWDELKRGWQKLWSSSASLAQIGSMMTA
;
A
#
# COMPACT_ATOMS: atom_id res chain seq x y z
N MET A 1 16.02 -4.22 25.37
CA MET A 1 16.38 -3.71 24.03
C MET A 1 15.15 -2.99 23.50
N ALA A 2 15.25 -1.69 23.19
CA ALA A 2 14.10 -0.95 22.66
C ALA A 2 13.66 -1.61 21.35
N SER A 3 12.45 -2.15 21.31
CA SER A 3 11.81 -2.62 20.07
C SER A 3 11.59 -1.39 19.20
N SER A 4 12.51 -1.13 18.27
CA SER A 4 12.33 -0.08 17.27
C SER A 4 11.24 -0.55 16.31
N ASN A 5 9.99 -0.24 16.67
CA ASN A 5 8.81 -0.57 15.90
C ASN A 5 8.75 0.41 14.72
N HIS A 6 9.49 0.10 13.65
CA HIS A 6 9.57 0.92 12.46
C HIS A 6 8.20 0.96 11.78
N ARG A 7 7.79 2.17 11.37
CA ARG A 7 6.50 2.34 10.69
C ARG A 7 6.66 2.07 9.21
N ASN A 8 5.69 1.37 8.64
CA ASN A 8 5.59 1.21 7.19
C ASN A 8 5.31 2.57 6.54
N ILE A 9 5.94 2.82 5.39
CA ILE A 9 5.76 4.04 4.61
C ILE A 9 5.04 3.68 3.31
N TYR A 10 3.94 4.38 3.03
CA TYR A 10 3.19 4.24 1.79
C TYR A 10 3.32 5.51 0.97
N ILE A 11 3.77 5.39 -0.28
CA ILE A 11 3.84 6.52 -1.21
C ILE A 11 2.64 6.44 -2.14
N VAL A 12 1.63 7.26 -1.86
CA VAL A 12 0.34 7.28 -2.56
C VAL A 12 0.19 8.59 -3.33
N GLY A 13 -0.37 8.51 -4.55
CA GLY A 13 -0.63 9.70 -5.36
C GLY A 13 -0.90 9.37 -6.83
N ALA A 14 -1.29 10.39 -7.59
CA ALA A 14 -1.66 10.28 -9.00
C ALA A 14 -0.55 9.62 -9.85
N GLN A 15 -0.92 9.03 -11.00
CA GLN A 15 0.05 8.47 -11.94
C GLN A 15 1.04 9.55 -12.45
N CYS A 16 2.26 9.13 -12.80
CA CYS A 16 3.30 9.99 -13.39
C CYS A 16 3.78 11.18 -12.55
N THR A 17 3.57 11.18 -11.22
CA THR A 17 4.04 12.25 -10.31
C THR A 17 5.42 11.99 -9.68
N GLY A 18 6.21 11.04 -10.22
CA GLY A 18 7.55 10.74 -9.71
C GLY A 18 7.61 9.85 -8.46
N LYS A 19 6.51 9.19 -8.07
CA LYS A 19 6.49 8.27 -6.90
C LYS A 19 7.56 7.19 -6.96
N THR A 20 7.64 6.46 -8.07
CA THR A 20 8.68 5.44 -8.27
C THR A 20 10.09 6.04 -8.19
N THR A 21 10.29 7.27 -8.68
CA THR A 21 11.57 7.98 -8.55
C THR A 21 11.91 8.24 -7.08
N LEU A 22 10.93 8.68 -6.28
CA LEU A 22 11.11 8.88 -4.85
C LEU A 22 11.41 7.57 -4.12
N VAL A 23 10.69 6.49 -4.44
CA VAL A 23 10.92 5.15 -3.87
C VAL A 23 12.35 4.68 -4.15
N ASN A 24 12.83 4.82 -5.39
CA ASN A 24 14.19 4.44 -5.77
C ASN A 24 15.26 5.31 -5.08
N ALA A 25 14.98 6.60 -4.88
CA ALA A 25 15.86 7.49 -4.14
C ALA A 25 15.94 7.11 -2.65
N LEU A 26 14.81 6.75 -2.04
CA LEU A 26 14.76 6.24 -0.66
C LEU A 26 15.50 4.92 -0.54
N GLU A 27 15.29 3.99 -1.48
CA GLU A 27 16.03 2.73 -1.53
C GLU A 27 17.54 2.98 -1.57
N THR A 28 17.99 3.85 -2.48
CA THR A 28 19.40 4.21 -2.61
C THR A 28 19.93 4.85 -1.33
N TYR A 29 19.15 5.73 -0.70
CA TYR A 29 19.51 6.34 0.58
C TYR A 29 19.70 5.28 1.68
N PHE A 30 18.75 4.35 1.86
CA PHE A 30 18.86 3.32 2.88
C PHE A 30 19.95 2.27 2.58
N ILE A 31 20.37 2.11 1.32
CA ILE A 31 21.53 1.29 0.93
C ILE A 31 22.85 2.02 1.20
N ALA A 32 22.96 3.27 0.76
CA ALA A 32 24.22 4.02 0.71
C ALA A 32 24.55 4.72 2.04
N ALA A 33 23.53 5.15 2.79
CA ALA A 33 23.69 5.97 4.00
C ALA A 33 23.76 5.14 5.30
N GLN A 34 24.24 3.89 5.28
CA GLN A 34 24.45 3.12 6.51
C GLN A 34 25.87 3.28 7.10
N PRO A 35 26.06 4.12 8.15
CA PRO A 35 27.14 3.97 9.14
C PRO A 35 26.67 3.19 10.40
N PRO A 36 27.58 2.68 11.25
CA PRO A 36 27.42 1.46 12.06
C PRO A 36 26.46 1.51 13.25
N SER A 37 25.69 2.59 13.44
CA SER A 37 24.69 2.64 14.52
C SER A 37 23.38 1.98 14.07
N THR A 38 23.23 0.74 14.48
CA THR A 38 22.17 -0.26 14.28
C THR A 38 20.72 0.15 14.64
N ALA A 39 20.39 1.45 14.68
CA ALA A 39 19.08 1.91 15.13
C ALA A 39 17.95 1.64 14.12
N CYS A 40 18.25 1.63 12.81
CA CYS A 40 17.27 1.46 11.74
C CYS A 40 17.70 0.35 10.75
N PRO A 41 17.05 -0.83 10.77
CA PRO A 41 17.30 -1.88 9.80
C PRO A 41 16.84 -1.42 8.42
N ARG A 42 17.46 -1.95 7.36
CA ARG A 42 17.08 -1.61 5.98
C ARG A 42 15.62 -2.02 5.70
N PRO A 43 14.78 -1.14 5.12
CA PRO A 43 13.42 -1.52 4.75
C PRO A 43 13.43 -2.47 3.55
N VAL A 44 12.40 -3.31 3.46
CA VAL A 44 12.05 -3.94 2.18
C VAL A 44 11.32 -2.92 1.32
N ILE A 45 11.66 -2.87 0.03
CA ILE A 45 10.98 -2.02 -0.94
C ILE A 45 9.94 -2.86 -1.67
N ILE A 46 8.67 -2.47 -1.55
CA ILE A 46 7.58 -3.03 -2.33
C ILE A 46 7.40 -2.12 -3.55
N SER A 47 7.90 -2.58 -4.69
CA SER A 47 7.68 -1.90 -5.98
C SER A 47 6.22 -2.02 -6.43
N GLU A 48 5.77 -1.16 -7.36
CA GLU A 48 4.39 -1.06 -7.81
C GLU A 48 3.78 -2.43 -8.19
N VAL A 49 3.00 -3.03 -7.28
CA VAL A 49 2.40 -4.36 -7.42
C VAL A 49 1.47 -4.44 -8.63
N ALA A 50 0.73 -3.36 -8.90
CA ALA A 50 -0.15 -3.23 -10.05
C ALA A 50 0.58 -3.51 -11.38
N ARG A 51 1.84 -3.06 -11.51
CA ARG A 51 2.63 -3.27 -12.72
C ARG A 51 3.00 -4.74 -12.91
N SER A 52 3.27 -5.45 -11.82
CA SER A 52 3.52 -6.90 -11.87
C SER A 52 2.26 -7.67 -12.26
N VAL A 53 1.12 -7.35 -11.65
CA VAL A 53 -0.18 -7.97 -11.97
C VAL A 53 -0.58 -7.77 -13.43
N LEU A 54 -0.46 -6.54 -13.96
CA LEU A 54 -0.74 -6.26 -15.38
C LEU A 54 0.11 -7.12 -16.33
N ARG A 55 1.40 -7.31 -16.01
CA ARG A 55 2.30 -8.14 -16.82
C ARG A 55 1.94 -9.62 -16.73
N THR A 56 1.63 -10.12 -15.53
CA THR A 56 1.32 -11.55 -15.30
C THR A 56 0.00 -11.96 -15.95
N HIS A 57 -1.01 -11.10 -15.91
CA HIS A 57 -2.35 -11.41 -16.45
C HIS A 57 -2.57 -10.91 -17.89
N ALA A 58 -1.54 -10.30 -18.50
CA ALA A 58 -1.60 -9.71 -19.84
C ALA A 58 -2.77 -8.74 -20.06
N ILE A 59 -3.24 -8.08 -19.00
CA ILE A 59 -4.36 -7.12 -19.05
C ILE A 59 -3.83 -5.79 -19.57
N THR A 60 -4.50 -5.23 -20.56
CA THR A 60 -4.13 -3.95 -21.17
C THR A 60 -4.92 -2.78 -20.59
N ALA A 61 -4.34 -1.57 -20.65
CA ALA A 61 -5.04 -0.35 -20.24
C ALA A 61 -6.32 -0.07 -21.05
N ALA A 62 -6.40 -0.58 -22.28
CA ALA A 62 -7.58 -0.43 -23.12
C ALA A 62 -8.76 -1.27 -22.58
N GLU A 63 -8.50 -2.51 -22.16
CA GLU A 63 -9.52 -3.40 -21.60
C GLU A 63 -10.09 -2.91 -20.27
N ILE A 64 -9.26 -2.26 -19.45
CA ILE A 64 -9.68 -1.68 -18.17
C ILE A 64 -10.66 -0.52 -18.41
N ARG A 65 -10.42 0.31 -19.43
CA ARG A 65 -11.25 1.49 -19.70
C ARG A 65 -12.56 1.16 -20.41
N SER A 66 -12.61 0.04 -21.13
CA SER A 66 -13.79 -0.36 -21.90
C SER A 66 -14.78 -1.23 -21.13
N SER A 67 -14.38 -1.79 -19.97
CA SER A 67 -15.22 -2.69 -19.19
C SER A 67 -15.07 -2.47 -17.67
N PRO A 68 -16.13 -2.00 -16.99
CA PRO A 68 -16.18 -1.91 -15.53
C PRO A 68 -15.86 -3.23 -14.81
N ASP A 69 -16.34 -4.36 -15.34
CA ASP A 69 -16.11 -5.68 -14.76
C ASP A 69 -14.63 -6.07 -14.82
N ARG A 70 -13.96 -5.81 -15.95
CA ARG A 70 -12.52 -6.07 -16.11
C ARG A 70 -11.69 -5.13 -15.25
N ALA A 71 -12.11 -3.87 -15.11
CA ALA A 71 -11.47 -2.94 -14.19
C ALA A 71 -11.53 -3.44 -12.74
N LEU A 72 -12.71 -3.91 -12.30
CA LEU A 72 -12.91 -4.46 -10.97
C LEU A 72 -12.10 -5.75 -10.76
N GLU A 73 -12.12 -6.67 -11.73
CA GLU A 73 -11.33 -7.91 -11.69
C GLU A 73 -9.84 -7.60 -11.50
N LEU A 74 -9.30 -6.65 -12.26
CA LEU A 74 -7.92 -6.21 -12.09
C LEU A 74 -7.68 -5.64 -10.69
N GLN A 75 -8.56 -4.77 -10.17
CA GLN A 75 -8.37 -4.20 -8.83
C GLN A 75 -8.39 -5.28 -7.74
N LYS A 76 -9.21 -6.32 -7.89
CA LYS A 76 -9.20 -7.50 -7.00
C LYS A 76 -7.86 -8.23 -7.06
N LEU A 77 -7.34 -8.49 -8.26
CA LEU A 77 -6.03 -9.14 -8.44
C LEU A 77 -4.89 -8.33 -7.83
N ILE A 78 -4.91 -7.01 -7.98
CA ILE A 78 -3.91 -6.11 -7.38
C ILE A 78 -4.00 -6.14 -5.85
N LEU A 79 -5.21 -6.02 -5.30
CA LEU A 79 -5.42 -6.06 -3.86
C LEU A 79 -4.96 -7.40 -3.27
N HIS A 80 -5.33 -8.51 -3.90
CA HIS A 80 -4.90 -9.85 -3.52
C HIS A 80 -3.38 -10.02 -3.59
N ALA A 81 -2.71 -9.46 -4.60
CA ALA A 81 -1.25 -9.53 -4.71
C ALA A 81 -0.52 -8.61 -3.71
N GLN A 82 -1.16 -7.53 -3.25
CA GLN A 82 -0.60 -6.60 -2.27
C GLN A 82 -0.45 -7.25 -0.89
N VAL A 83 -1.42 -8.06 -0.46
CA VAL A 83 -1.40 -8.76 0.84
C VAL A 83 -0.12 -9.58 1.07
N PRO A 84 0.24 -10.56 0.22
CA PRO A 84 1.45 -11.35 0.41
C PRO A 84 2.73 -10.51 0.25
N ALA A 85 2.71 -9.44 -0.54
CA ALA A 85 3.85 -8.52 -0.66
C ALA A 85 4.13 -7.80 0.66
N GLU A 86 3.10 -7.25 1.32
CA GLU A 86 3.25 -6.60 2.62
C GLU A 86 3.63 -7.59 3.73
N ARG A 87 3.01 -8.79 3.76
CA ARG A 87 3.39 -9.86 4.70
C ARG A 87 4.86 -10.25 4.55
N HIS A 88 5.29 -10.57 3.34
CA HIS A 88 6.65 -10.99 3.06
C HIS A 88 7.67 -9.91 3.47
N ALA A 89 7.35 -8.64 3.20
CA ALA A 89 8.20 -7.53 3.58
C ALA A 89 8.34 -7.37 5.11
N LEU A 90 7.23 -7.53 5.85
CA LEU A 90 7.24 -7.53 7.31
C LEU A 90 8.00 -8.72 7.89
N ASP A 91 7.81 -9.93 7.34
CA ASP A 91 8.51 -11.12 7.80
C ASP A 91 10.03 -11.03 7.54
N THR A 92 10.44 -10.32 6.48
CA THR A 92 11.84 -10.20 6.06
C THR A 92 12.61 -9.14 6.84
N ALA A 93 12.02 -7.95 7.05
CA ALA A 93 12.75 -6.82 7.65
C ALA A 93 11.99 -6.09 8.78
N GLY A 94 10.77 -6.52 9.10
CA GLY A 94 9.92 -5.89 10.13
C GLY A 94 9.27 -4.58 9.71
N TRP A 95 9.66 -3.98 8.58
CA TRP A 95 9.04 -2.79 8.01
C TRP A 95 9.40 -2.61 6.53
N PHE A 96 8.63 -1.77 5.84
CA PHE A 96 8.79 -1.55 4.41
C PHE A 96 8.43 -0.14 3.93
N ILE A 97 8.84 0.14 2.69
CA ILE A 97 8.40 1.29 1.91
C ILE A 97 7.68 0.74 0.67
N SER A 98 6.43 1.14 0.47
CA SER A 98 5.60 0.65 -0.63
C SER A 98 5.29 1.76 -1.65
N ASP A 99 5.62 1.50 -2.92
CA ASP A 99 5.15 2.28 -4.07
C ASP A 99 3.69 1.89 -4.31
N ARG A 100 2.76 2.71 -3.79
CA ARG A 100 1.31 2.46 -3.63
C ARG A 100 0.94 1.57 -2.45
N SER A 101 -0.36 1.48 -2.22
CA SER A 101 -0.96 0.87 -1.05
C SER A 101 -2.23 0.09 -1.42
N GLY A 102 -2.78 -0.68 -0.48
CA GLY A 102 -4.09 -1.34 -0.63
C GLY A 102 -5.27 -0.41 -0.90
N VAL A 103 -5.14 0.90 -0.66
CA VAL A 103 -6.17 1.89 -0.98
C VAL A 103 -6.20 2.23 -2.47
N ASP A 104 -5.07 2.15 -3.18
CA ASP A 104 -5.02 2.48 -4.60
C ASP A 104 -6.05 1.65 -5.40
N PRO A 105 -6.11 0.30 -5.28
CA PRO A 105 -7.13 -0.49 -5.98
C PRO A 105 -8.57 -0.09 -5.67
N ILE A 106 -8.87 0.34 -4.46
CA ILE A 106 -10.21 0.79 -4.07
C ILE A 106 -10.55 2.11 -4.79
N CYS A 107 -9.64 3.07 -4.82
CA CYS A 107 -9.82 4.33 -5.54
C CYS A 107 -9.98 4.10 -7.06
N TYR A 108 -9.22 3.17 -7.63
CA TYR A 108 -9.34 2.82 -9.04
C TYR A 108 -10.65 2.10 -9.33
N ALA A 109 -11.11 1.19 -8.46
CA ALA A 109 -12.41 0.54 -8.63
C ALA A 109 -13.55 1.54 -8.52
N PHE A 110 -13.48 2.50 -7.60
CA PHE A 110 -14.44 3.60 -7.55
C PHE A 110 -14.49 4.38 -8.88
N SER A 111 -13.32 4.65 -9.46
CA SER A 111 -13.19 5.47 -10.67
C SER A 111 -13.63 4.75 -11.95
N TYR A 112 -13.42 3.44 -12.05
CA TYR A 112 -13.65 2.67 -13.29
C TYR A 112 -14.79 1.64 -13.20
N ALA A 113 -15.15 1.20 -11.99
CA ALA A 113 -16.22 0.23 -11.71
C ALA A 113 -17.34 0.81 -10.80
N GLY A 114 -17.26 2.08 -10.44
CA GLY A 114 -18.27 2.78 -9.65
C GLY A 114 -18.32 2.39 -8.16
N ASN A 115 -19.34 2.91 -7.47
CA ASN A 115 -19.53 2.73 -6.02
C ASN A 115 -19.64 1.26 -5.63
N GLU A 116 -20.35 0.46 -6.41
CA GLU A 116 -20.56 -0.96 -6.15
C GLU A 116 -19.24 -1.74 -6.24
N GLY A 117 -18.42 -1.46 -7.26
CA GLY A 117 -17.09 -2.06 -7.40
C GLY A 117 -16.16 -1.73 -6.22
N ALA A 118 -16.16 -0.47 -5.78
CA ALA A 118 -15.41 -0.07 -4.60
C ALA A 118 -15.91 -0.72 -3.31
N ALA A 119 -17.23 -0.83 -3.13
CA ALA A 119 -17.85 -1.47 -1.97
C ALA A 119 -17.47 -2.95 -1.88
N LEU A 120 -17.39 -3.66 -3.02
CA LEU A 120 -16.95 -5.06 -3.07
C LEU A 120 -15.51 -5.23 -2.56
N LEU A 121 -14.60 -4.32 -2.91
CA LEU A 121 -13.22 -4.36 -2.42
C LEU A 121 -13.13 -3.97 -0.94
N LEU A 122 -13.91 -2.98 -0.51
CA LEU A 122 -13.99 -2.57 0.90
C LEU A 122 -14.56 -3.65 1.82
N ALA A 123 -15.33 -4.59 1.29
CA ALA A 123 -15.87 -5.74 2.02
C ALA A 123 -15.00 -7.01 1.92
N SER A 124 -13.88 -6.95 1.19
CA SER A 124 -13.01 -8.10 0.96
C SER A 124 -12.11 -8.42 2.16
N GLU A 125 -11.79 -9.70 2.35
CA GLU A 125 -10.89 -10.15 3.41
C GLU A 125 -9.48 -9.56 3.25
N GLU A 126 -9.05 -9.38 2.00
CA GLU A 126 -7.77 -8.78 1.63
C GLU A 126 -7.67 -7.33 2.10
N TRP A 127 -8.72 -6.54 1.89
CA TRP A 127 -8.75 -5.16 2.40
C TRP A 127 -8.75 -5.12 3.92
N ASP A 128 -9.58 -5.95 4.55
CA ASP A 128 -9.66 -6.05 6.00
C ASP A 128 -8.31 -6.37 6.62
N GLU A 129 -7.51 -7.20 5.96
CA GLU A 129 -6.15 -7.49 6.37
C GLU A 129 -5.21 -6.30 6.26
N LEU A 130 -5.14 -5.67 5.09
CA LEU A 130 -4.26 -4.51 4.87
C LEU A 130 -4.63 -3.38 5.85
N LYS A 131 -5.93 -3.16 6.06
CA LYS A 131 -6.46 -2.19 7.02
C LYS A 131 -6.07 -2.51 8.46
N ARG A 132 -6.09 -3.78 8.88
CA ARG A 132 -5.60 -4.18 10.21
C ARG A 132 -4.12 -3.83 10.40
N GLY A 133 -3.31 -4.00 9.36
CA GLY A 133 -1.91 -3.56 9.34
C GLY A 133 -1.77 -2.05 9.62
N TRP A 134 -2.63 -1.23 8.99
CA TRP A 134 -2.65 0.21 9.20
C TRP A 134 -3.16 0.60 10.59
N GLN A 135 -4.18 -0.09 11.10
CA GLN A 135 -4.81 0.22 12.39
C GLN A 135 -3.95 -0.18 13.60
N LYS A 136 -3.17 -1.26 13.52
CA LYS A 136 -2.18 -1.61 14.57
C LYS A 136 -1.17 -0.50 14.81
N LEU A 137 -0.84 0.28 13.78
CA LEU A 137 0.03 1.46 13.90
C LEU A 137 -0.69 2.63 14.62
N TRP A 138 -2.01 2.75 14.47
CA TRP A 138 -2.82 3.81 15.08
C TRP A 138 -3.03 3.63 16.58
N SER A 139 -3.40 2.41 17.01
CA SER A 139 -3.60 2.08 18.42
C SER A 139 -2.31 2.09 19.25
N SER A 140 -1.15 1.99 18.59
CA SER A 140 0.17 2.13 19.22
C SER A 140 0.63 3.58 19.39
N SER A 141 -0.13 4.58 18.91
CA SER A 141 0.36 5.96 18.75
C SER A 141 -0.42 7.08 19.41
N ALA A 142 -1.68 6.91 19.82
CA ALA A 142 -2.40 7.98 20.53
C ALA A 142 -3.66 7.46 21.22
N SER A 143 -3.87 7.88 22.46
CA SER A 143 -5.16 7.72 23.16
C SER A 143 -6.28 8.40 22.36
N LEU A 144 -7.39 7.69 22.18
CA LEU A 144 -8.59 8.10 21.46
C LEU A 144 -9.26 9.42 21.93
N ALA A 145 -8.72 10.09 22.96
CA ALA A 145 -9.31 11.28 23.57
C ALA A 145 -9.16 12.57 22.75
N GLN A 146 -8.15 12.69 21.86
CA GLN A 146 -7.83 13.98 21.22
C GLN A 146 -8.52 14.24 19.87
N ILE A 147 -9.13 13.25 19.22
CA ILE A 147 -9.73 13.43 17.88
C ILE A 147 -11.25 13.63 17.94
N GLY A 148 -11.91 13.22 19.04
CA GLY A 148 -13.32 13.53 19.26
C GLY A 148 -13.64 15.04 19.26
N SER A 149 -12.64 15.89 19.49
CA SER A 149 -12.79 17.35 19.47
C SER A 149 -12.82 17.97 18.06
N MET A 150 -12.43 17.25 17.01
CA MET A 150 -12.25 17.82 15.65
C MET A 150 -13.37 17.46 14.67
N MET A 151 -14.33 16.62 15.05
CA MET A 151 -15.51 16.28 14.24
C MET A 151 -16.82 16.89 14.79
N THR A 152 -16.73 17.75 15.80
CA THR A 152 -17.86 18.52 16.37
C THR A 152 -17.60 20.02 16.40
N ALA A 153 -16.83 20.54 15.45
CA ALA A 153 -16.67 21.97 15.23
C ALA A 153 -16.99 22.31 13.77
#